data_AF-A0A929ZG27-F1
#
_entry.id   AF-A0A929ZG27-F1
#
_cell.length_a   1.000
_cell.length_b   1.000
_cell.length_c   1.000
_cell.angle_alpha   90.00
_cell.angle_beta   90.00
_cell.angle_gamma   90.00
#
_symmetry.space_group_name_H-M   'P 1'
#
loop_
_entity.id
_entity.type
_entity.pdbx_description
1 polymer ?
#
loop_
_entity_poly.entity_id
_entity_poly.type
_entity_poly.pdbx_seq_one_letter_code
_entity_poly.pdbx_strand_id
1 'polypeptide(L)'
;ITFDPVGRPEVSNLLMLASLATGDAPEVIADRIGDAGAGTLKALVTESLNEMLAPLRERRAELIANEDYLLSILHAGNERANEQADQTLSEVRTAMQMVY
;
A
#
# COMPACT_ATOMS: atom_id res chain seq x y z
N ILE A 1 11.29 -16.96 19.39
CA ILE A 1 10.16 -16.40 18.61
C ILE A 1 10.00 -17.28 17.39
N THR A 2 8.79 -17.68 17.01
CA THR A 2 8.59 -18.64 15.92
C THR A 2 7.46 -18.18 15.01
N PHE A 3 7.59 -18.43 13.70
CA PHE A 3 6.53 -18.24 12.74
C PHE A 3 5.62 -19.48 12.74
N ASP A 4 4.46 -19.34 13.37
CA ASP A 4 3.42 -20.38 13.46
C ASP A 4 2.06 -19.70 13.32
N PRO A 5 1.54 -19.58 12.09
CA PRO A 5 0.29 -18.86 11.84
C PRO A 5 -0.94 -19.50 12.52
N VAL A 6 -0.87 -20.78 12.88
CA VAL A 6 -2.00 -21.52 13.47
C VAL A 6 -1.94 -21.48 14.99
N GLY A 7 -0.79 -21.83 15.58
CA GLY A 7 -0.62 -21.88 17.03
C GLY A 7 -0.25 -20.55 17.68
N ARG A 8 0.26 -19.58 16.90
CA ARG A 8 0.68 -18.25 17.38
C ARG A 8 0.34 -17.13 16.37
N PRO A 9 -0.94 -16.95 16.01
CA PRO A 9 -1.34 -16.02 14.95
C PRO A 9 -0.88 -14.58 15.20
N GLU A 10 -0.84 -14.10 16.45
CA GLU A 10 -0.45 -12.72 16.76
C GLU A 10 1.04 -12.47 16.53
N VAL A 11 1.89 -13.45 16.89
CA VAL A 11 3.33 -13.39 16.68
C VAL A 11 3.64 -13.49 15.19
N SER A 12 2.96 -14.40 14.49
CA SER A 12 3.12 -14.61 13.05
C SER A 12 2.68 -13.40 12.25
N ASN A 13 1.61 -12.72 12.67
CA ASN A 13 1.20 -11.45 12.04
C ASN A 13 2.27 -10.37 12.18
N LEU A 14 2.88 -10.21 13.36
CA LEU A 14 3.97 -9.25 13.56
C LEU A 14 5.20 -9.59 12.71
N LEU A 15 5.57 -10.87 12.64
CA LEU A 15 6.67 -11.32 11.77
C LEU A 15 6.36 -11.07 10.29
N MET A 16 5.12 -11.25 9.87
CA MET A 16 4.68 -10.94 8.50
C MET A 16 4.75 -9.44 8.20
N LEU A 17 4.34 -8.58 9.14
CA LEU A 17 4.44 -7.13 8.98
C LEU A 17 5.89 -6.67 8.86
N ALA A 18 6.79 -7.21 9.69
CA ALA A 18 8.22 -6.95 9.56
C ALA A 18 8.75 -7.46 8.21
N SER A 19 8.33 -8.65 7.77
CA SER A 19 8.71 -9.23 6.48
C SER A 19 8.33 -8.35 5.31
N LEU A 20 7.09 -7.84 5.28
CA LEU A 20 6.64 -6.92 4.23
C LEU A 20 7.41 -5.58 4.27
N ALA A 21 7.86 -5.16 5.45
CA ALA A 21 8.59 -3.91 5.62
C ALA A 21 10.08 -4.00 5.23
N THR A 22 10.73 -5.13 5.52
CA THR A 22 12.17 -5.31 5.28
C THR A 22 12.50 -6.12 4.03
N GLY A 23 11.54 -6.90 3.52
CA GLY A 23 11.73 -7.85 2.41
C GLY A 23 12.31 -9.21 2.83
N ASP A 24 12.62 -9.41 4.11
CA ASP A 24 13.12 -10.69 4.63
C ASP A 24 11.97 -11.67 4.88
N ALA A 25 12.22 -12.98 4.79
CA ALA A 25 11.23 -13.99 5.13
C ALA A 25 10.87 -13.95 6.64
N PRO A 26 9.60 -14.19 7.04
CA PRO A 26 9.17 -14.18 8.44
C PRO A 26 9.98 -15.13 9.34
N GLU A 27 10.40 -16.28 8.80
CA GLU A 27 11.22 -17.28 9.49
C GLU A 27 12.62 -16.74 9.79
N VAL A 28 13.25 -16.06 8.83
CA VAL A 28 14.58 -15.43 9.00
C VAL A 28 14.52 -14.34 10.06
N ILE A 29 13.44 -13.56 10.10
CA ILE A 29 13.22 -12.55 11.13
C ILE A 29 13.01 -13.21 12.50
N ALA A 30 12.24 -14.30 12.56
CA ALA A 30 12.02 -15.05 13.79
C ALA A 30 13.33 -15.63 14.35
N ASP A 31 14.17 -16.19 13.49
CA ASP A 31 15.48 -16.74 13.83
C ASP A 31 16.44 -15.65 14.34
N ARG A 32 16.47 -14.48 13.69
CA ARG A 32 17.26 -13.31 14.14
C ARG A 32 16.86 -12.83 15.53
N ILE A 33 15.57 -12.87 15.86
CA ILE A 33 15.07 -12.47 17.18
C ILE A 33 15.39 -13.55 18.23
N GLY A 34 15.36 -14.82 17.85
CA GLY A 34 15.64 -15.95 18.73
C GLY A 34 14.80 -15.88 20.02
N ASP A 35 15.46 -15.96 21.17
CA ASP A 35 14.83 -15.98 22.49
C ASP A 35 14.66 -14.59 23.12
N ALA A 36 14.92 -13.49 22.38
CA ALA A 36 14.78 -12.12 22.89
C ALA A 36 13.33 -11.72 23.22
N GLY A 37 12.35 -12.53 22.81
CA GLY A 37 10.96 -12.41 23.22
C GLY A 37 10.14 -11.35 22.47
N ALA A 38 8.90 -11.15 22.93
CA ALA A 38 7.89 -10.36 22.21
C ALA A 38 8.16 -8.84 22.24
N GLY A 39 8.90 -8.34 23.24
CA GLY A 39 9.28 -6.92 23.31
C GLY A 39 10.18 -6.53 22.14
N THR A 40 11.23 -7.31 21.89
CA THR A 40 12.15 -7.13 20.77
C THR A 40 11.44 -7.25 19.43
N LEU A 41 10.54 -8.22 19.27
CA LEU A 41 9.72 -8.34 18.05
C LEU A 41 8.91 -7.07 17.78
N LYS A 42 8.23 -6.52 18.80
CA LYS A 42 7.43 -5.30 18.64
C LYS A 42 8.31 -4.08 18.31
N ALA A 43 9.48 -3.96 18.95
CA ALA A 43 10.41 -2.88 18.67
C ALA A 43 10.91 -2.94 17.22
N LEU A 44 11.34 -4.12 16.76
CA LEU A 44 11.78 -4.35 15.39
C LEU A 44 10.69 -3.97 14.38
N VAL A 45 9.47 -4.49 14.56
CA VAL A 45 8.34 -4.17 13.67
C VAL A 45 8.07 -2.67 13.63
N THR A 46 8.14 -2.00 14.78
CA THR A 46 7.90 -0.56 14.88
C THR A 46 8.96 0.24 14.12
N GLU A 47 10.23 -0.14 14.25
CA GLU A 47 11.34 0.50 13.55
C GLU A 47 11.23 0.26 12.04
N SER A 48 11.12 -1.01 11.62
CA SER A 48 11.00 -1.39 10.21
C SER A 48 9.84 -0.69 9.50
N LEU A 49 8.66 -0.61 10.13
CA LEU A 49 7.51 0.09 9.54
C LEU A 49 7.73 1.60 9.47
N ASN A 50 8.35 2.21 10.49
CA ASN A 50 8.60 3.65 10.47
C ASN A 50 9.62 4.03 9.40
N GLU A 51 10.67 3.24 9.24
CA GLU A 51 11.68 3.42 8.18
C GLU A 51 11.06 3.25 6.80
N MET A 52 10.32 2.16 6.58
CA MET A 52 9.63 1.91 5.31
C MET A 52 8.65 3.04 4.94
N LEU A 53 7.89 3.55 5.93
CA LEU A 53 6.88 4.60 5.69
C LEU A 53 7.46 6.02 5.70
N ALA A 54 8.71 6.23 6.14
CA ALA A 54 9.34 7.56 6.18
C ALA A 54 9.35 8.26 4.80
N PRO A 55 9.87 7.65 3.71
CA PRO A 55 9.90 8.30 2.40
C PRO A 55 8.49 8.56 1.85
N LEU A 56 7.50 7.73 2.16
CA LEU A 56 6.11 7.97 1.76
C LEU A 56 5.51 9.18 2.47
N ARG A 57 5.80 9.35 3.77
CA ARG A 57 5.37 10.53 4.54
C ARG A 57 6.01 11.81 4.03
N GLU A 58 7.31 11.77 3.74
CA GLU A 58 8.05 12.88 3.14
C GLU A 58 7.47 13.26 1.78
N ARG A 59 7.35 12.28 0.87
CA ARG A 59 6.79 12.52 -0.47
C ARG A 59 5.36 13.04 -0.42
N ARG A 60 4.53 12.55 0.51
CA ARG A 60 3.18 13.06 0.72
C ARG A 60 3.19 14.51 1.17
N ALA A 61 4.09 14.90 2.08
CA ALA A 61 4.22 16.28 2.54
C ALA A 61 4.65 17.22 1.41
N GLU A 62 5.61 16.80 0.58
CA GLU A 62 6.03 17.55 -0.62
C GLU A 62 4.86 17.76 -1.60
N LEU A 63 4.09 16.71 -1.89
CA LEU A 63 3.00 16.76 -2.86
C LEU A 63 1.84 17.62 -2.37
N ILE A 64 1.47 17.53 -1.09
CA ILE A 64 0.38 18.34 -0.51
C ILE A 64 0.74 19.83 -0.49
N ALA A 65 2.02 20.18 -0.42
CA ALA A 65 2.46 21.57 -0.49
C ALA A 65 2.25 22.20 -1.88
N ASN A 66 1.92 21.41 -2.91
CA ASN A 66 1.66 21.87 -4.26
C ASN A 66 0.30 21.37 -4.77
N GLU A 67 -0.77 22.06 -4.35
CA GLU A 67 -2.15 21.72 -4.72
C GLU A 67 -2.39 21.81 -6.24
N ASP A 68 -1.85 22.81 -6.92
CA ASP A 68 -2.01 23.00 -8.36
C ASP A 68 -1.48 21.79 -9.15
N TYR A 69 -0.34 21.24 -8.75
CA TYR A 69 0.19 20.02 -9.33
C TYR A 69 -0.76 18.83 -9.14
N LEU A 70 -1.33 18.65 -7.95
CA LEU A 70 -2.29 17.59 -7.68
C LEU A 70 -3.56 17.73 -8.53
N LEU A 71 -4.10 18.94 -8.64
CA LEU A 71 -5.26 19.23 -9.49
C LEU A 71 -4.94 18.95 -10.97
N SER A 72 -3.74 19.29 -11.44
CA SER A 72 -3.34 19.00 -12.82
C SER A 72 -3.33 17.50 -13.13
N ILE A 73 -2.89 16.66 -12.19
CA ILE A 73 -2.94 15.19 -12.32
C ILE A 73 -4.39 14.70 -12.37
N LEU A 74 -5.25 15.23 -11.49
CA LEU A 74 -6.67 14.86 -11.46
C LEU A 74 -7.38 15.24 -12.76
N HIS A 75 -7.12 16.45 -13.27
CA HIS A 75 -7.67 16.89 -14.56
C HIS A 75 -7.22 15.98 -15.71
N ALA A 76 -5.93 15.68 -15.82
CA ALA A 76 -5.43 14.76 -16.85
C ALA A 76 -6.00 13.33 -16.72
N GLY A 77 -6.23 12.86 -15.48
CA GLY A 77 -6.89 11.59 -15.23
C GLY A 77 -8.35 11.59 -15.68
N ASN A 78 -9.08 12.67 -15.38
CA ASN A 78 -10.48 12.84 -15.77
C ASN A 78 -10.64 12.91 -17.29
N GLU A 79 -9.76 13.62 -18.00
CA GLU A 79 -9.77 13.69 -19.46
C GLU A 79 -9.69 12.28 -20.08
N ARG A 80 -8.70 11.48 -19.67
CA ARG A 80 -8.52 10.09 -20.16
C ARG A 80 -9.70 9.19 -19.82
N ALA A 81 -10.26 9.34 -18.61
CA ALA A 81 -11.41 8.55 -18.18
C ALA A 81 -12.67 8.92 -18.98
N ASN A 82 -12.89 10.21 -19.22
CA ASN A 82 -14.02 10.71 -20.01
C ASN A 82 -13.92 10.27 -21.46
N GLU A 83 -12.73 10.29 -22.08
CA GLU A 83 -12.55 9.78 -23.45
C GLU A 83 -13.05 8.32 -23.59
N GLN A 84 -12.68 7.45 -22.66
CA GLN A 84 -13.11 6.05 -22.66
C GLN A 84 -14.61 5.90 -22.34
N ALA A 85 -15.10 6.69 -21.39
CA ALA A 85 -16.51 6.67 -21.00
C ALA A 85 -17.42 7.18 -22.13
N ASP A 86 -17.03 8.25 -22.81
CA ASP A 86 -17.78 8.85 -23.92
C ASP A 86 -17.82 7.92 -25.12
N GLN A 87 -16.72 7.22 -25.43
CA GLN A 87 -16.72 6.17 -26.45
C GLN A 87 -17.75 5.09 -26.11
N THR A 88 -17.69 4.54 -24.91
CA THR A 88 -18.61 3.49 -24.45
C THR A 88 -20.06 3.97 -24.47
N LEU A 89 -20.31 5.21 -24.03
CA LEU A 89 -21.64 5.81 -24.01
C LEU A 89 -22.18 6.02 -25.42
N SER A 90 -21.32 6.39 -26.37
CA SER A 90 -21.68 6.53 -27.79
C SER A 90 -22.10 5.18 -28.40
N GLU A 91 -21.35 4.12 -28.12
CA GLU A 91 -21.68 2.75 -28.56
C GLU A 91 -23.03 2.30 -28.01
N VAL A 92 -23.27 2.52 -26.71
CA VAL A 92 -24.55 2.20 -26.06
C VAL A 92 -25.70 3.01 -26.65
N ARG A 93 -25.54 4.33 -26.83
CA ARG A 93 -26.58 5.19 -27.44
C ARG A 93 -26.91 4.74 -28.86
N THR A 94 -25.91 4.35 -29.63
CA THR A 94 -26.09 3.81 -30.99
C THR A 94 -26.88 2.50 -30.96
N ALA A 95 -26.49 1.55 -30.10
CA ALA A 95 -27.17 0.27 -29.96
C ALA A 95 -28.64 0.42 -29.48
N MET A 96 -28.91 1.41 -28.64
CA MET A 96 -30.25 1.71 -28.11
C MET A 96 -31.08 2.63 -29.01
N GLN A 97 -30.58 3.02 -30.19
CA GLN A 97 -31.25 3.97 -31.10
C GLN A 97 -31.59 5.33 -30.44
N MET A 98 -30.73 5.78 -29.52
CA MET A 98 -30.87 7.06 -28.80
C MET A 98 -29.98 8.18 -29.39
N VAL A 99 -29.61 8.07 -30.66
CA VAL A 99 -28.84 9.10 -31.38
C VAL A 99 -29.83 9.94 -32.18
N TYR A 100 -29.92 11.24 -31.84
CA TYR A 100 -30.82 12.22 -32.47
C TYR A 100 -30.06 13.21 -33.33
#